data_AF-A0A353KZ40-F1
#
_entry.id   AF-A0A353KZ40-F1
#
_cell.length_a   1.000
_cell.length_b   1.000
_cell.length_c   1.000
_cell.angle_alpha   90.00
_cell.angle_beta   90.00
_cell.angle_gamma   90.00
#
_symmetry.space_group_name_H-M   'P 1'
#
loop_
_entity.id
_entity.type
_entity.pdbx_description
1 polymer ?
#
loop_
_entity_poly.entity_id
_entity_poly.type
_entity_poly.pdbx_seq_one_letter_code
_entity_poly.pdbx_strand_id
1 'polypeptide(L)'
;MGFFSSLFGKKQKPEEVKQEAKHEAPKQEVKREPIVEKKVETPVVETKKVEEIKKENMSDTIKFKIDGKECVGKNGQSILDAAIENGVYIPSLCHMKDVIPAGSCRICQIKMNGRTMAACTTPLTCDCNNLEIENDTPEINEVRKAIVEVLFVEGNHFCPSCEKSGCCELQALGYKYAMLVPRFQYAFPQREIFAASPNLMLDRNRCILCKKCVRIIKDEKGRSVFALKNRGHKLEINIDVDLAKTLSPAIAQKAMEICPVGAIIKKEKGFAVPIGSRKFDLKPIGIGNLN
;
A
#
# COMPACT_ATOMS: atom_id res chain seq x y z
N MET A 1 -58.34 -11.75 34.51
CA MET A 1 -58.64 -12.95 33.70
C MET A 1 -57.60 -12.96 32.59
N GLY A 2 -56.46 -13.66 32.63
CA GLY A 2 -56.25 -15.04 33.07
C GLY A 2 -56.30 -15.95 31.83
N PHE A 3 -55.25 -16.77 31.64
CA PHE A 3 -55.05 -17.78 30.58
C PHE A 3 -54.53 -17.22 29.23
N PHE A 4 -53.40 -17.64 28.65
CA PHE A 4 -52.69 -18.93 28.67
C PHE A 4 -51.16 -18.72 28.62
N SER A 5 -50.49 -19.16 29.68
CA SER A 5 -49.08 -19.54 29.68
C SER A 5 -48.95 -20.95 29.08
N SER A 6 -47.80 -21.25 28.47
CA SER A 6 -47.30 -22.57 28.03
C SER A 6 -47.13 -22.69 26.52
N LEU A 7 -45.91 -22.44 26.04
CA LEU A 7 -45.27 -23.18 24.95
C LEU A 7 -43.74 -23.00 25.09
N PHE A 8 -43.22 -23.45 26.24
CA PHE A 8 -41.80 -23.75 26.38
C PHE A 8 -41.49 -25.01 25.55
N GLY A 9 -41.13 -24.78 24.28
CA GLY A 9 -40.61 -25.79 23.39
C GLY A 9 -39.30 -26.36 23.92
N LYS A 10 -39.25 -27.68 24.05
CA LYS A 10 -38.17 -28.49 24.62
C LYS A 10 -36.79 -28.10 24.07
N LYS A 11 -35.84 -27.83 24.97
CA LYS A 11 -34.40 -27.79 24.68
C LYS A 11 -33.97 -29.15 24.13
N GLN A 12 -33.70 -29.25 22.83
CA GLN A 12 -32.93 -30.35 22.26
C GLN A 12 -31.44 -30.11 22.60
N LYS A 13 -30.82 -31.10 23.26
CA LYS A 13 -29.36 -31.13 23.44
C LYS A 13 -28.71 -31.36 22.07
N PRO A 14 -27.64 -30.64 21.70
CA PRO A 14 -26.87 -30.98 20.51
C PRO A 14 -26.12 -32.29 20.77
N GLU A 15 -26.35 -33.31 19.93
CA GLU A 15 -25.50 -34.50 19.86
C GLU A 15 -24.12 -34.12 19.31
N GLU A 16 -23.08 -34.42 20.08
CA GLU A 16 -21.68 -34.30 19.65
C GLU A 16 -21.37 -35.37 18.59
N VAL A 17 -21.42 -34.97 17.32
CA VAL A 17 -20.88 -35.77 16.22
C VAL A 17 -19.36 -35.60 16.21
N LYS A 18 -18.65 -36.53 16.84
CA LYS A 18 -17.19 -36.68 16.72
C LYS A 18 -16.86 -37.22 15.32
N GLN A 19 -16.51 -36.34 14.39
CA GLN A 19 -15.84 -36.71 13.14
C GLN A 19 -14.32 -36.57 13.32
N GLU A 20 -13.66 -37.70 13.52
CA GLU A 20 -12.20 -37.81 13.44
C GLU A 20 -11.76 -37.74 11.97
N ALA A 21 -11.38 -36.55 11.50
CA ALA A 21 -10.74 -36.39 10.20
C ALA A 21 -9.24 -36.64 10.33
N LYS A 22 -8.81 -37.88 10.06
CA LYS A 22 -7.40 -38.20 9.78
C LYS A 22 -7.07 -37.64 8.40
N HIS A 23 -6.28 -36.57 8.35
CA HIS A 23 -5.63 -36.09 7.13
C HIS A 23 -4.12 -36.02 7.38
N GLU A 24 -3.44 -37.12 7.08
CA GLU A 24 -2.00 -37.14 6.87
C GLU A 24 -1.71 -36.56 5.49
N ALA A 25 -1.06 -35.40 5.45
CA ALA A 25 -0.54 -34.83 4.21
C ALA A 25 0.78 -35.54 3.83
N PRO A 26 0.95 -35.98 2.56
CA PRO A 26 2.18 -36.64 2.14
C PRO A 26 3.34 -35.64 2.08
N LYS A 27 4.39 -35.90 2.86
CA LYS A 27 5.68 -35.21 2.76
C LYS A 27 6.39 -35.67 1.48
N GLN A 28 6.40 -34.85 0.44
CA GLN A 28 7.28 -35.05 -0.71
C GLN A 28 8.65 -34.40 -0.41
N GLU A 29 9.64 -35.24 -0.17
CA GLU A 29 11.06 -34.86 -0.12
C GLU A 29 11.55 -34.56 -1.54
N VAL A 30 11.81 -33.29 -1.83
CA VAL A 30 12.47 -32.86 -3.07
C VAL A 30 13.97 -33.00 -2.88
N LYS A 31 14.55 -34.06 -3.44
CA LYS A 31 16.01 -34.23 -3.57
C LYS A 31 16.56 -33.14 -4.50
N ARG A 32 17.43 -32.28 -3.98
CA ARG A 32 18.16 -31.26 -4.77
C ARG A 32 19.49 -31.86 -5.20
N GLU A 33 19.67 -32.05 -6.51
CA GLU A 33 20.97 -32.39 -7.10
C GLU A 33 21.88 -31.14 -7.18
N PRO A 34 23.21 -31.30 -7.04
CA PRO A 34 24.14 -30.18 -6.98
C PRO A 34 24.34 -29.55 -8.37
N ILE A 35 24.19 -28.24 -8.45
CA ILE A 35 24.46 -27.45 -9.65
C ILE A 35 25.99 -27.32 -9.79
N VAL A 36 26.53 -27.89 -10.87
CA VAL A 36 27.94 -27.80 -11.26
C VAL A 36 28.20 -26.38 -11.79
N GLU A 37 29.05 -25.63 -11.08
CA GLU A 37 29.54 -24.31 -11.50
C GLU A 37 30.45 -24.45 -12.73
N LYS A 38 29.96 -24.00 -13.89
CA LYS A 38 30.83 -23.76 -15.06
C LYS A 38 31.43 -22.36 -14.95
N LYS A 39 32.74 -22.30 -14.71
CA LYS A 39 33.55 -21.08 -14.86
C LYS A 39 33.45 -20.58 -16.30
N VAL A 40 32.87 -19.41 -16.48
CA VAL A 40 32.96 -18.64 -17.73
C VAL A 40 33.98 -17.53 -17.46
N GLU A 41 35.17 -17.69 -18.02
CA GLU A 41 36.19 -16.64 -18.04
C GLU A 41 35.78 -15.59 -19.08
N THR A 42 35.59 -14.35 -18.63
CA THR A 42 35.45 -13.18 -19.51
C THR A 42 36.74 -12.35 -19.50
N PRO A 43 37.15 -11.80 -20.65
CA PRO A 43 38.49 -11.28 -20.85
C PRO A 43 38.73 -9.92 -20.19
N VAL A 44 39.96 -9.74 -19.75
CA VAL A 44 40.52 -8.53 -19.10
C VAL A 44 40.73 -7.45 -20.16
N VAL A 45 39.84 -6.46 -20.23
CA VAL A 45 40.07 -5.22 -21.00
C VAL A 45 39.56 -4.02 -20.19
N GLU A 46 40.49 -3.10 -19.93
CA GLU A 46 40.29 -1.69 -19.53
C GLU A 46 39.80 -1.37 -18.10
N THR A 47 40.64 -1.68 -17.11
CA THR A 47 40.51 -1.20 -15.72
C THR A 47 40.73 0.32 -15.54
N LYS A 48 41.35 1.03 -16.49
CA LYS A 48 41.62 2.47 -16.36
C LYS A 48 40.39 3.37 -16.58
N LYS A 49 39.46 2.98 -17.46
CA LYS A 49 38.26 3.77 -17.76
C LYS A 49 37.19 3.66 -16.67
N VAL A 50 37.14 2.51 -15.98
CA VAL A 50 36.20 2.27 -14.88
C VAL A 50 36.56 3.09 -13.62
N GLU A 51 37.85 3.36 -13.39
CA GLU A 51 38.29 4.20 -12.27
C GLU A 51 38.07 5.69 -12.51
N GLU A 52 38.21 6.16 -13.76
CA GLU A 52 37.91 7.55 -14.14
C GLU A 52 36.39 7.83 -14.16
N ILE A 53 35.57 6.90 -14.64
CA ILE A 53 34.09 7.02 -14.59
C ILE A 53 33.56 6.95 -13.14
N LYS A 54 34.28 6.28 -12.23
CA LYS A 54 33.94 6.26 -10.79
C LYS A 54 34.29 7.56 -10.05
N LYS A 55 35.27 8.33 -10.54
CA LYS A 55 35.68 9.59 -9.91
C LYS A 55 34.74 10.76 -10.20
N GLU A 56 33.98 10.73 -11.30
CA GLU A 56 33.01 11.79 -11.64
C GLU A 56 31.66 11.68 -10.92
N ASN A 57 31.35 10.57 -10.22
CA ASN A 57 30.06 10.36 -9.54
C ASN A 57 30.10 10.43 -8.00
N MET A 58 31.25 10.80 -7.40
CA MET A 58 31.35 10.94 -5.93
C MET A 58 30.87 12.30 -5.40
N SER A 59 30.58 13.29 -6.25
CA SER A 59 30.15 14.63 -5.82
C SER A 59 28.65 14.74 -5.49
N ASP A 60 27.85 13.69 -5.75
CA ASP A 60 26.39 13.71 -5.56
C ASP A 60 25.89 12.86 -4.39
N THR A 61 26.78 12.29 -3.57
CA THR A 61 26.37 11.53 -2.39
C THR A 61 26.16 12.46 -1.20
N ILE A 62 24.94 12.45 -0.65
CA ILE A 62 24.55 13.22 0.53
C ILE A 62 24.46 12.28 1.72
N LYS A 63 25.14 12.62 2.81
CA LYS A 63 25.04 11.90 4.09
C LYS A 63 24.07 12.62 5.00
N PHE A 64 23.16 11.90 5.63
CA PHE A 64 22.16 12.47 6.54
C PHE A 64 21.76 11.44 7.59
N LYS A 65 20.94 11.83 8.57
CA LYS A 65 20.45 10.92 9.61
C LYS A 65 18.93 10.89 9.61
N ILE A 66 18.33 9.70 9.72
CA ILE A 66 16.91 9.55 10.05
C ILE A 66 16.80 8.86 11.40
N ASP A 67 16.18 9.52 12.39
CA ASP A 67 16.01 8.97 13.74
C ASP A 67 17.35 8.45 14.34
N GLY A 68 18.43 9.22 14.14
CA GLY A 68 19.80 8.85 14.55
C GLY A 68 20.54 7.84 13.66
N LYS A 69 19.86 7.17 12.72
CA LYS A 69 20.47 6.21 11.78
C LYS A 69 21.16 6.94 10.63
N GLU A 70 22.44 6.65 10.42
CA GLU A 70 23.19 7.17 9.27
C GLU A 70 22.64 6.60 7.95
N CYS A 71 22.35 7.52 7.02
CA CYS A 71 21.78 7.22 5.72
C CYS A 71 22.60 7.92 4.62
N VAL A 72 22.61 7.31 3.44
CA VAL A 72 23.22 7.88 2.24
C VAL A 72 22.20 7.98 1.12
N GLY A 73 22.20 9.09 0.40
CA GLY A 73 21.30 9.31 -0.73
C GLY A 73 21.98 10.10 -1.83
N LYS A 74 21.30 10.23 -2.96
CA LYS A 74 21.77 11.02 -4.10
C LYS A 74 21.17 12.41 -4.10
N ASN A 75 21.92 13.39 -4.59
CA ASN A 75 21.40 14.73 -4.85
C ASN A 75 20.17 14.68 -5.77
N GLY A 76 19.09 15.36 -5.39
CA GLY A 76 17.80 15.36 -6.08
C GLY A 76 16.89 14.17 -5.78
N GLN A 77 17.37 13.11 -5.12
CA GLN A 77 16.54 11.96 -4.72
C GLN A 77 15.52 12.38 -3.66
N SER A 78 14.30 11.83 -3.68
CA SER A 78 13.33 12.12 -2.61
C SER A 78 13.80 11.52 -1.28
N ILE A 79 13.52 12.20 -0.16
CA ILE A 79 13.84 11.67 1.17
C ILE A 79 13.16 10.32 1.40
N LEU A 80 11.95 10.12 0.86
CA LEU A 80 11.25 8.84 0.96
C LEU A 80 12.00 7.71 0.25
N ASP A 81 12.46 7.94 -0.98
CA ASP A 81 13.22 6.94 -1.74
C ASP A 81 14.54 6.60 -1.03
N ALA A 82 15.25 7.63 -0.57
CA ALA A 82 16.48 7.45 0.19
C ALA A 82 16.24 6.69 1.49
N ALA A 83 15.14 6.96 2.20
CA ALA A 83 14.77 6.22 3.41
C ALA A 83 14.52 4.73 3.11
N ILE A 84 13.80 4.41 2.03
CA ILE A 84 13.53 3.03 1.59
C ILE A 84 14.85 2.30 1.30
N GLU A 85 15.76 2.93 0.54
CA GLU A 85 17.07 2.36 0.20
C GLU A 85 17.95 2.11 1.42
N ASN A 86 17.82 2.94 2.45
CA ASN A 86 18.52 2.79 3.73
C ASN A 86 17.76 1.90 4.73
N GLY A 87 16.66 1.24 4.33
CA GLY A 87 15.91 0.35 5.22
C GLY A 87 15.18 1.08 6.36
N VAL A 88 14.77 2.34 6.15
CA VAL A 88 13.95 3.13 7.08
C VAL A 88 12.54 3.23 6.55
N TYR A 89 11.56 2.83 7.36
CA TYR A 89 10.16 2.89 6.97
C TYR A 89 9.57 4.28 7.20
N ILE A 90 9.20 4.93 6.10
CA ILE A 90 8.33 6.11 6.10
C ILE A 90 7.01 5.69 5.41
N PRO A 91 5.85 5.85 6.04
CA PRO A 91 4.58 5.40 5.46
C PRO A 91 4.25 6.20 4.20
N SER A 92 3.68 5.52 3.19
CA SER A 92 3.15 6.17 1.99
C SER A 92 2.04 5.35 1.37
N LEU A 93 0.99 6.02 0.88
CA LEU A 93 -0.13 5.38 0.16
C LEU A 93 -0.13 5.75 -1.33
N CYS A 94 0.44 6.90 -1.70
CA CYS A 94 0.45 7.40 -3.09
C CYS A 94 1.81 7.32 -3.79
N HIS A 95 2.88 7.02 -3.06
CA HIS A 95 4.21 6.89 -3.64
C HIS A 95 4.32 5.60 -4.48
N MET A 96 5.11 5.70 -5.55
CA MET A 96 5.43 4.62 -6.47
C MET A 96 6.88 4.83 -6.89
N LYS A 97 7.67 3.76 -6.86
CA LYS A 97 9.06 3.76 -7.30
C LYS A 97 9.15 4.22 -8.76
N ASP A 98 10.18 5.00 -9.08
CA ASP A 98 10.49 5.48 -10.44
C ASP A 98 9.41 6.38 -11.07
N VAL A 99 8.54 6.97 -10.24
CA VAL A 99 7.48 7.88 -10.71
C VAL A 99 7.50 9.15 -9.87
N ILE A 100 7.44 10.31 -10.54
CA ILE A 100 7.45 11.63 -9.88
C ILE A 100 6.42 11.63 -8.72
N PRO A 101 6.78 12.00 -7.49
CA PRO A 101 5.85 11.88 -6.38
C PRO A 101 4.64 12.82 -6.51
N ALA A 102 3.43 12.28 -6.28
CA ALA A 102 2.18 13.07 -6.41
C ALA A 102 1.88 13.93 -5.17
N GLY A 103 2.44 13.58 -4.01
CA GLY A 103 2.19 14.26 -2.74
C GLY A 103 0.72 14.28 -2.29
N SER A 104 -0.13 13.39 -2.80
CA SER A 104 -1.59 13.44 -2.60
C SER A 104 -2.05 12.96 -1.24
N CYS A 105 -1.52 11.83 -0.73
CA CYS A 105 -2.00 11.24 0.52
C CYS A 105 -1.44 11.87 1.79
N ARG A 106 -0.37 12.68 1.68
CA ARG A 106 0.32 13.39 2.78
C ARG A 106 0.86 12.55 3.93
N ILE A 107 0.65 11.23 4.00
CA ILE A 107 1.03 10.40 5.16
C ILE A 107 2.55 10.34 5.43
N CYS A 108 3.39 10.54 4.42
CA CYS A 108 4.86 10.54 4.55
C CYS A 108 5.43 11.81 5.22
N GLN A 109 4.72 12.42 6.17
CA GLN A 109 5.22 13.59 6.89
C GLN A 109 6.44 13.22 7.72
N ILE A 110 7.45 14.07 7.68
CA ILE A 110 8.68 14.02 8.48
C ILE A 110 8.94 15.43 9.00
N LYS A 111 9.79 15.56 10.02
CA LYS A 111 10.26 16.85 10.52
C LYS A 111 11.74 17.03 10.23
N MET A 112 12.07 18.20 9.71
CA MET A 112 13.41 18.53 9.25
C MET A 112 13.61 20.03 9.47
N ASN A 113 14.69 20.43 10.15
CA ASN A 113 14.93 21.84 10.54
C ASN A 113 13.73 22.48 11.26
N GLY A 114 13.09 21.74 12.17
CA GLY A 114 11.92 22.21 12.91
C GLY A 114 10.63 22.37 12.09
N ARG A 115 10.62 21.99 10.80
CA ARG A 115 9.45 22.10 9.92
C ARG A 115 8.94 20.73 9.50
N THR A 116 7.62 20.56 9.50
CA THR A 116 6.97 19.36 8.97
C THR A 116 6.85 19.44 7.45
N MET A 117 7.29 18.40 6.75
CA MET A 117 7.28 18.31 5.29
C MET A 117 7.05 16.88 4.81
N ALA A 118 6.65 16.70 3.55
CA ALA A 118 6.43 15.37 3.00
C ALA A 118 7.71 14.80 2.40
N ALA A 119 8.17 13.68 2.95
CA ALA A 119 9.38 12.98 2.50
C ALA A 119 9.35 12.63 1.01
N CYS A 120 8.17 12.32 0.45
CA CYS A 120 8.08 11.94 -0.96
C CYS A 120 8.31 13.11 -1.92
N THR A 121 8.03 14.35 -1.55
CA THR A 121 8.18 15.51 -2.45
C THR A 121 9.40 16.37 -2.13
N THR A 122 10.02 16.17 -0.97
CA THR A 122 11.23 16.89 -0.58
C THR A 122 12.45 16.18 -1.17
N PRO A 123 13.21 16.84 -2.07
CA PRO A 123 14.47 16.31 -2.55
C PRO A 123 15.58 16.48 -1.51
N LEU A 124 16.52 15.54 -1.50
CA LEU A 124 17.82 15.73 -0.87
C LEU A 124 18.64 16.72 -1.68
N THR A 125 19.14 17.78 -1.03
CA THR A 125 20.04 18.76 -1.63
C THR A 125 21.38 18.76 -0.90
N CYS A 126 22.41 19.42 -1.44
CA CYS A 126 23.71 19.55 -0.77
C CYS A 126 23.59 20.12 0.66
N ASP A 127 22.62 21.00 0.91
CA ASP A 127 22.33 21.56 2.24
C ASP A 127 21.77 20.52 3.23
N CYS A 128 21.34 19.35 2.75
CA CYS A 128 20.93 18.24 3.59
C CYS A 128 22.11 17.42 4.14
N ASN A 129 23.35 17.77 3.82
CA ASN A 129 24.50 17.05 4.33
C ASN A 129 24.63 17.22 5.85
N ASN A 130 24.79 16.11 6.57
CA ASN A 130 24.75 15.99 8.03
C ASN A 130 23.45 16.48 8.67
N LEU A 131 22.35 16.57 7.90
CA LEU A 131 21.06 16.96 8.42
C LEU A 131 20.38 15.81 9.18
N GLU A 132 19.65 16.17 10.23
CA GLU A 132 18.83 15.24 11.00
C GLU A 132 17.37 15.34 10.58
N ILE A 133 16.79 14.18 10.28
CA ILE A 133 15.40 14.00 9.89
C ILE A 133 14.72 13.19 10.98
N GLU A 134 13.67 13.78 11.53
CA GLU A 134 12.80 13.15 12.52
C GLU A 134 11.62 12.49 11.78
N ASN A 135 11.54 11.17 11.88
CA ASN A 135 10.51 10.36 11.25
C ASN A 135 9.63 9.64 12.28
N ASP A 136 10.18 9.18 13.40
CA ASP A 136 9.42 8.42 14.43
C ASP A 136 9.35 9.18 15.76
N THR A 137 8.72 10.35 15.73
CA THR A 137 8.47 11.16 16.93
C THR A 137 6.97 11.17 17.29
N PRO A 138 6.61 11.39 18.58
CA PRO A 138 5.21 11.50 18.98
C PRO A 138 4.44 12.56 18.19
N GLU A 139 5.08 13.70 17.91
CA GLU A 139 4.50 14.79 17.12
C GLU A 139 4.17 14.35 15.69
N ILE A 140 5.12 13.74 14.98
CA ILE A 140 4.92 13.27 13.61
C ILE A 140 3.90 12.13 13.55
N ASN A 141 3.92 11.22 14.52
CA ASN A 141 2.96 10.13 14.58
C ASN A 141 1.54 10.60 14.86
N GLU A 142 1.33 11.65 15.65
CA GLU A 142 0.01 12.26 15.82
C GLU A 142 -0.50 12.93 14.53
N VAL A 143 0.37 13.61 13.77
CA VAL A 143 0.01 14.16 12.45
C VAL A 143 -0.39 13.03 11.50
N ARG A 144 0.38 11.94 11.46
CA ARG A 144 0.09 10.77 10.62
C ARG A 144 -1.22 10.08 11.01
N LYS A 145 -1.47 9.93 12.32
CA LYS A 145 -2.73 9.42 12.85
C LYS A 145 -3.91 10.29 12.42
N ALA A 146 -3.79 11.62 12.52
CA ALA A 146 -4.82 12.55 12.05
C ALA A 146 -5.09 12.41 10.55
N ILE A 147 -4.04 12.27 9.73
CA ILE A 147 -4.19 12.03 8.28
C ILE A 147 -4.92 10.71 8.03
N VAL A 148 -4.54 9.63 8.71
CA VAL A 148 -5.22 8.33 8.59
C VAL A 148 -6.69 8.45 8.95
N GLU A 149 -7.02 9.09 10.08
CA GLU A 149 -8.41 9.34 10.50
C GLU A 149 -9.19 10.11 9.43
N VAL A 150 -8.62 11.18 8.87
CA VAL A 150 -9.25 11.95 7.78
C VAL A 150 -9.52 11.07 6.55
N LEU A 151 -8.56 10.24 6.14
CA LEU A 151 -8.75 9.32 5.02
C LEU A 151 -9.85 8.29 5.31
N PHE A 152 -10.03 7.86 6.56
CA PHE A 152 -11.12 6.97 6.95
C PHE A 152 -12.49 7.65 6.94
N VAL A 153 -12.59 8.91 7.36
CA VAL A 153 -13.89 9.61 7.46
C VAL A 153 -14.36 10.24 6.15
N GLU A 154 -13.45 10.51 5.21
CA GLU A 154 -13.76 11.05 3.89
C GLU A 154 -14.42 10.01 2.97
N GLY A 155 -14.19 8.72 3.23
CA GLY A 155 -14.77 7.59 2.51
C GLY A 155 -15.61 6.67 3.39
N ASN A 156 -16.16 5.61 2.79
CA ASN A 156 -16.88 4.54 3.47
C ASN A 156 -15.98 3.30 3.57
N HIS A 157 -15.21 3.20 4.65
CA HIS A 157 -14.24 2.13 4.87
C HIS A 157 -14.79 1.03 5.79
N PHE A 158 -15.73 0.24 5.27
CA PHE A 158 -16.32 -0.89 5.99
C PHE A 158 -15.49 -2.16 5.77
N CYS A 159 -14.47 -2.36 6.60
CA CYS A 159 -13.53 -3.47 6.46
C CYS A 159 -14.17 -4.88 6.45
N PRO A 160 -15.19 -5.20 7.28
CA PRO A 160 -15.78 -6.55 7.30
C PRO A 160 -16.39 -6.99 5.97
N SER A 161 -16.87 -6.05 5.15
CA SER A 161 -17.45 -6.31 3.83
C SER A 161 -16.48 -6.04 2.67
N CYS A 162 -15.21 -5.74 2.96
CA CYS A 162 -14.23 -5.34 1.96
C CYS A 162 -13.24 -6.47 1.70
N GLU A 163 -13.17 -6.91 0.45
CA GLU A 163 -12.33 -8.01 -0.05
C GLU A 163 -10.83 -7.69 0.08
N LYS A 164 -10.49 -6.40 0.10
CA LYS A 164 -9.11 -5.93 0.33
C LYS A 164 -8.73 -5.95 1.82
N SER A 165 -9.67 -6.21 2.74
CA SER A 165 -9.36 -6.24 4.17
C SER A 165 -8.27 -7.27 4.47
N GLY A 166 -7.33 -6.92 5.36
CA GLY A 166 -6.11 -7.71 5.62
C GLY A 166 -5.01 -7.54 4.57
N CYS A 167 -5.30 -6.95 3.41
CA CYS A 167 -4.34 -6.54 2.39
C CYS A 167 -4.38 -5.03 2.09
N CYS A 168 -5.20 -4.27 2.84
CA CYS A 168 -5.43 -2.84 2.68
C CYS A 168 -4.38 -2.05 3.48
N GLU A 169 -3.62 -1.19 2.81
CA GLU A 169 -2.57 -0.38 3.45
C GLU A 169 -3.16 0.64 4.41
N LEU A 170 -4.29 1.27 4.06
CA LEU A 170 -4.98 2.22 4.96
C LEU A 170 -5.44 1.52 6.24
N GLN A 171 -5.98 0.30 6.13
CA GLN A 171 -6.37 -0.49 7.30
C GLN A 171 -5.16 -0.81 8.18
N ALA A 172 -4.05 -1.22 7.57
CA ALA A 172 -2.82 -1.53 8.28
C ALA A 172 -2.22 -0.30 8.98
N LEU A 173 -2.30 0.89 8.37
CA LEU A 173 -1.90 2.14 9.01
C LEU A 173 -2.83 2.51 10.18
N GLY A 174 -4.13 2.22 10.08
CA GLY A 174 -5.07 2.35 11.19
C GLY A 174 -4.62 1.54 12.41
N TYR A 175 -4.18 0.29 12.20
CA TYR A 175 -3.60 -0.52 13.27
C TYR A 175 -2.27 0.05 13.77
N LYS A 176 -1.37 0.46 12.87
CA LYS A 176 -0.04 1.00 13.23
C LYS A 176 -0.14 2.22 14.16
N TYR A 177 -1.11 3.11 13.91
CA TYR A 177 -1.31 4.33 14.70
C TYR A 177 -2.36 4.18 15.81
N ALA A 178 -2.78 2.95 16.13
CA ALA A 178 -3.78 2.65 17.14
C ALA A 178 -5.04 3.52 17.00
N MET A 179 -5.53 3.66 15.77
CA MET A 179 -6.77 4.38 15.47
C MET A 179 -7.96 3.53 15.91
N LEU A 180 -8.44 3.74 17.14
CA LEU A 180 -9.62 3.04 17.67
C LEU A 180 -10.91 3.66 17.14
N VAL A 181 -11.01 5.00 17.20
CA VAL A 181 -12.15 5.79 16.74
C VAL A 181 -11.61 7.09 16.12
N PRO A 182 -12.09 7.52 14.94
CA PRO A 182 -11.70 8.80 14.36
C PRO A 182 -12.19 9.99 15.19
N ARG A 183 -11.36 11.03 15.29
CA ARG A 183 -11.72 12.31 15.94
C ARG A 183 -12.59 13.21 15.07
N PHE A 184 -12.66 12.93 13.76
CA PHE A 184 -13.36 13.72 12.76
C PHE A 184 -14.74 13.13 12.45
N GLN A 185 -15.65 13.98 11.98
CA GLN A 185 -16.98 13.54 11.55
C GLN A 185 -16.91 12.76 10.23
N TYR A 186 -17.67 11.68 10.14
CA TYR A 186 -17.83 10.90 8.92
C TYR A 186 -18.61 11.70 7.86
N ALA A 187 -18.07 11.75 6.65
CA ALA A 187 -18.72 12.39 5.51
C ALA A 187 -19.84 11.52 4.91
N PHE A 188 -19.77 10.19 5.10
CA PHE A 188 -20.67 9.20 4.52
C PHE A 188 -21.06 9.50 3.06
N PRO A 189 -20.08 9.68 2.16
CA PRO A 189 -20.39 10.05 0.79
C PRO A 189 -21.24 8.97 0.11
N GLN A 190 -22.08 9.39 -0.82
CA GLN A 190 -22.84 8.52 -1.71
C GLN A 190 -22.31 8.72 -3.13
N ARG A 191 -21.32 7.91 -3.50
CA ARG A 191 -20.69 7.92 -4.82
C ARG A 191 -21.09 6.68 -5.60
N GLU A 192 -21.20 6.82 -6.91
CA GLU A 192 -21.56 5.73 -7.82
C GLU A 192 -20.52 4.60 -7.78
N ILE A 193 -20.99 3.36 -7.78
CA ILE A 193 -20.16 2.17 -7.98
C ILE A 193 -20.15 1.84 -9.47
N PHE A 194 -18.97 1.79 -10.07
CA PHE A 194 -18.82 1.37 -11.45
C PHE A 194 -18.54 -0.14 -11.53
N ALA A 195 -19.41 -0.89 -12.22
CA ALA A 195 -19.30 -2.34 -12.38
C ALA A 195 -19.54 -2.82 -13.83
N ALA A 196 -19.41 -1.92 -14.82
CA ALA A 196 -19.65 -2.22 -16.24
C ALA A 196 -18.50 -2.98 -16.91
N SER A 197 -17.29 -2.98 -16.32
CA SER A 197 -16.17 -3.81 -16.79
C SER A 197 -16.35 -5.27 -16.38
N PRO A 198 -15.97 -6.24 -17.23
CA PRO A 198 -15.98 -7.65 -16.86
C PRO A 198 -14.91 -8.01 -15.82
N ASN A 199 -13.79 -7.28 -15.80
CA ASN A 199 -12.60 -7.69 -15.05
C ASN A 199 -12.43 -6.98 -13.70
N LEU A 200 -13.06 -5.82 -13.50
CA LEU A 200 -12.95 -5.04 -12.28
C LEU A 200 -14.23 -4.30 -11.91
N MET A 201 -14.34 -3.95 -10.63
CA MET A 201 -15.33 -3.03 -10.08
C MET A 201 -14.59 -1.87 -9.39
N LEU A 202 -15.11 -0.66 -9.53
CA LEU A 202 -14.62 0.55 -8.87
C LEU A 202 -15.67 1.08 -7.89
N ASP A 203 -15.39 0.94 -6.60
CA ASP A 203 -16.16 1.58 -5.52
C ASP A 203 -15.51 2.90 -5.11
N ARG A 204 -16.08 4.01 -5.58
CA ARG A 204 -15.59 5.37 -5.33
C ARG A 204 -15.72 5.81 -3.87
N ASN A 205 -16.58 5.16 -3.10
CA ASN A 205 -16.75 5.47 -1.69
C ASN A 205 -15.52 5.04 -0.87
N ARG A 206 -14.77 4.05 -1.33
CA ARG A 206 -13.56 3.55 -0.66
C ARG A 206 -12.28 4.23 -1.16
N CYS A 207 -12.38 5.13 -2.14
CA CYS A 207 -11.22 5.73 -2.79
C CYS A 207 -10.66 6.91 -1.98
N ILE A 208 -9.36 6.86 -1.67
CA ILE A 208 -8.62 7.92 -0.97
C ILE A 208 -7.94 8.94 -1.90
N LEU A 209 -8.35 8.98 -3.18
CA LEU A 209 -7.82 9.91 -4.19
C LEU A 209 -6.28 9.95 -4.29
N CYS A 210 -5.61 8.81 -4.06
CA CYS A 210 -4.14 8.72 -4.11
C CYS A 210 -3.54 8.94 -5.50
N LYS A 211 -4.37 8.90 -6.57
CA LYS A 211 -4.02 9.07 -7.98
C LYS A 211 -3.13 7.98 -8.60
N LYS A 212 -2.84 6.87 -7.89
CA LYS A 212 -2.03 5.76 -8.44
C LYS A 212 -2.61 5.19 -9.75
N CYS A 213 -3.93 4.92 -9.77
CA CYS A 213 -4.60 4.38 -10.95
C CYS A 213 -4.52 5.31 -12.17
N VAL A 214 -4.79 6.61 -11.99
CA VAL A 214 -4.74 7.64 -13.04
C VAL A 214 -3.36 7.75 -13.70
N ARG A 215 -2.31 7.47 -12.93
CA ARG A 215 -0.92 7.69 -13.37
C ARG A 215 -0.29 6.48 -14.03
N ILE A 216 -0.67 5.27 -13.59
CA ILE A 216 -0.01 4.03 -14.02
C ILE A 216 -0.86 3.20 -14.96
N ILE A 217 -2.18 3.21 -14.78
CA ILE A 217 -3.05 2.30 -15.53
C ILE A 217 -3.41 2.93 -16.86
N LYS A 218 -2.75 2.39 -17.88
CA LYS A 218 -2.99 2.67 -19.29
C LYS A 218 -3.44 1.38 -19.96
N ASP A 219 -4.22 1.51 -21.03
CA ASP A 219 -4.55 0.38 -21.90
C ASP A 219 -3.33 -0.05 -22.73
N GLU A 220 -3.51 -1.08 -23.56
CA GLU A 220 -2.45 -1.59 -24.45
C GLU A 220 -1.96 -0.56 -25.47
N LYS A 221 -2.77 0.46 -25.77
CA LYS A 221 -2.45 1.56 -26.69
C LYS A 221 -1.90 2.79 -25.97
N GLY A 222 -1.64 2.70 -24.65
CA GLY A 222 -1.09 3.79 -23.84
C GLY A 222 -2.10 4.87 -23.43
N ARG A 223 -3.41 4.65 -23.65
CA ARG A 223 -4.50 5.57 -23.27
C ARG A 223 -4.83 5.42 -21.79
N SER A 224 -5.00 6.52 -21.08
CA SER A 224 -5.35 6.52 -19.67
C SER A 224 -6.79 6.02 -19.45
N VAL A 225 -6.94 4.96 -18.66
CA VAL A 225 -8.25 4.35 -18.38
C VAL A 225 -8.99 5.11 -17.27
N PHE A 226 -8.23 5.71 -16.34
CA PHE A 226 -8.74 6.48 -15.21
C PHE A 226 -8.40 7.95 -15.35
N ALA A 227 -9.31 8.81 -14.91
CA ALA A 227 -9.13 10.26 -14.87
C ALA A 227 -9.69 10.85 -13.57
N LEU A 228 -9.35 12.10 -13.26
CA LEU A 228 -9.99 12.88 -12.20
C LEU A 228 -11.16 13.66 -12.80
N LYS A 229 -12.27 13.71 -12.07
CA LYS A 229 -13.45 14.51 -12.41
C LYS A 229 -13.82 15.43 -11.25
N ASN A 230 -14.33 16.61 -11.57
CA ASN A 230 -14.67 17.68 -10.61
C ASN A 230 -13.44 18.25 -9.85
N ARG A 231 -13.69 19.02 -8.78
CA ARG A 231 -12.68 19.69 -7.94
C ARG A 231 -13.13 19.77 -6.48
N GLY A 232 -12.20 20.05 -5.58
CA GLY A 232 -12.47 20.19 -4.15
C GLY A 232 -13.04 18.92 -3.54
N HIS A 233 -14.02 19.06 -2.64
CA HIS A 233 -14.69 17.93 -1.98
C HIS A 233 -15.53 17.05 -2.94
N LYS A 234 -15.79 17.51 -4.18
CA LYS A 234 -16.52 16.75 -5.21
C LYS A 234 -15.61 15.92 -6.11
N LEU A 235 -14.28 16.00 -5.90
CA LEU A 235 -13.28 15.32 -6.70
C LEU A 235 -13.48 13.80 -6.61
N GLU A 236 -13.55 13.13 -7.76
CA GLU A 236 -13.72 11.69 -7.83
C GLU A 236 -12.90 11.07 -8.97
N ILE A 237 -12.69 9.76 -8.88
CA ILE A 237 -12.09 8.98 -9.97
C ILE A 237 -13.17 8.68 -11.01
N ASN A 238 -12.94 9.14 -12.23
CA ASN A 238 -13.67 8.69 -13.40
C ASN A 238 -12.95 7.53 -14.08
N ILE A 239 -13.71 6.64 -14.70
CA ILE A 239 -13.20 5.55 -15.51
C ILE A 239 -13.89 5.60 -16.87
N ASP A 240 -13.09 5.46 -17.94
CA ASP A 240 -13.63 5.37 -19.30
C ASP A 240 -14.31 4.02 -19.50
N VAL A 241 -15.60 4.03 -19.80
CA VAL A 241 -16.42 2.82 -19.88
C VAL A 241 -15.98 1.90 -21.02
N ASP A 242 -15.61 2.45 -22.16
CA ASP A 242 -15.28 1.67 -23.36
C ASP A 242 -13.88 1.05 -23.24
N LEU A 243 -12.94 1.81 -22.67
CA LEU A 243 -11.62 1.27 -22.32
C LEU A 243 -11.72 0.22 -21.22
N ALA A 244 -12.57 0.43 -20.21
CA ALA A 244 -12.72 -0.52 -19.10
C ALA A 244 -13.36 -1.84 -19.53
N LYS A 245 -14.26 -1.83 -20.53
CA LYS A 245 -14.85 -3.06 -21.11
C LYS A 245 -13.82 -3.91 -21.86
N THR A 246 -12.89 -3.26 -22.55
CA THR A 246 -11.85 -3.91 -23.36
C THR A 246 -10.53 -4.10 -22.59
N LEU A 247 -10.49 -3.76 -21.30
CA LEU A 247 -9.29 -3.84 -20.48
C LEU A 247 -8.86 -5.29 -20.28
N SER A 248 -7.61 -5.61 -20.62
CA SER A 248 -7.10 -6.96 -20.44
C SER A 248 -7.07 -7.38 -18.95
N PRO A 249 -7.25 -8.69 -18.64
CA PRO A 249 -7.23 -9.17 -17.26
C PRO A 249 -5.93 -8.81 -16.51
N ALA A 250 -4.79 -8.78 -17.21
CA ALA A 250 -3.50 -8.42 -16.61
C ALA A 250 -3.46 -6.95 -16.18
N ILE A 251 -3.96 -6.02 -17.00
CA ILE A 251 -4.01 -4.59 -16.65
C ILE A 251 -5.02 -4.35 -15.52
N ALA A 252 -6.18 -5.03 -15.56
CA ALA A 252 -7.16 -4.98 -14.48
C ALA A 252 -6.57 -5.47 -13.15
N GLN A 253 -5.83 -6.58 -13.17
CA GLN A 253 -5.12 -7.12 -12.00
C GLN A 253 -4.10 -6.11 -11.45
N LYS A 254 -3.30 -5.50 -12.33
CA LYS A 254 -2.36 -4.43 -11.96
C LYS A 254 -3.07 -3.24 -11.30
N ALA A 255 -4.25 -2.86 -11.78
CA ALA A 255 -5.06 -1.79 -11.19
C ALA A 255 -5.54 -2.13 -9.76
N MET A 256 -5.90 -3.39 -9.51
CA MET A 256 -6.27 -3.86 -8.16
C MET A 256 -5.06 -3.90 -7.22
N GLU A 257 -3.91 -4.35 -7.71
CA GLU A 257 -2.67 -4.47 -6.92
C GLU A 257 -2.15 -3.10 -6.49
N ILE A 258 -2.12 -2.14 -7.42
CA ILE A 258 -1.60 -0.81 -7.14
C ILE A 258 -2.51 0.04 -6.26
N CYS A 259 -3.80 -0.31 -6.18
CA CYS A 259 -4.74 0.37 -5.30
C CYS A 259 -4.41 0.05 -3.83
N PRO A 260 -4.05 1.05 -2.99
CA PRO A 260 -3.67 0.81 -1.60
C PRO A 260 -4.88 0.46 -0.71
N VAL A 261 -6.09 0.67 -1.23
CA VAL A 261 -7.37 0.49 -0.55
C VAL A 261 -8.30 -0.39 -1.40
N GLY A 262 -9.45 -0.78 -0.85
CA GLY A 262 -10.42 -1.64 -1.54
C GLY A 262 -11.31 -0.93 -2.56
N ALA A 263 -10.82 0.12 -3.23
CA ALA A 263 -11.60 0.88 -4.20
C ALA A 263 -11.66 0.20 -5.57
N ILE A 264 -10.58 -0.49 -5.98
CA ILE A 264 -10.55 -1.27 -7.23
C ILE A 264 -10.42 -2.74 -6.86
N ILE A 265 -11.45 -3.53 -7.15
CA ILE A 265 -11.54 -4.94 -6.76
C ILE A 265 -12.00 -5.81 -7.92
N LYS A 266 -11.72 -7.12 -7.81
CA LYS A 266 -12.14 -8.10 -8.81
C LYS A 266 -13.65 -8.30 -8.70
N LYS A 267 -14.35 -8.25 -9.84
CA LYS A 267 -15.78 -8.52 -9.90
C LYS A 267 -16.05 -9.99 -9.55
N GLU A 268 -17.15 -10.25 -8.85
CA GLU A 268 -17.66 -11.59 -8.51
C GLU A 268 -16.69 -12.48 -7.70
N LYS A 269 -15.64 -11.90 -7.11
CA LYS A 269 -14.71 -12.61 -6.23
C LYS A 269 -14.63 -11.92 -4.88
N GLY A 270 -15.13 -12.61 -3.85
CA GLY A 270 -15.03 -12.18 -2.46
C GLY A 270 -13.64 -12.42 -1.85
N PHE A 271 -13.61 -12.84 -0.59
CA PHE A 271 -12.38 -13.16 0.13
C PHE A 271 -11.64 -14.33 -0.53
N ALA A 272 -10.52 -14.04 -1.20
CA ALA A 272 -9.68 -15.05 -1.83
C ALA A 272 -8.70 -15.71 -0.84
N VAL A 273 -8.33 -14.99 0.23
CA VAL A 273 -7.36 -15.42 1.24
C VAL A 273 -8.06 -15.41 2.60
N PRO A 274 -8.02 -16.52 3.37
CA PRO A 274 -8.63 -16.60 4.68
C PRO A 274 -8.08 -15.58 5.67
N ILE A 275 -8.92 -15.16 6.62
CA ILE A 275 -8.51 -14.35 7.77
C ILE A 275 -7.42 -15.09 8.55
N GLY A 276 -6.37 -14.38 8.93
CA GLY A 276 -5.18 -14.94 9.59
C GLY A 276 -4.05 -15.29 8.61
N SER A 277 -4.30 -15.28 7.30
CA SER A 277 -3.29 -15.57 6.27
C SER A 277 -3.08 -14.44 5.26
N ARG A 278 -3.67 -13.26 5.52
CA ARG A 278 -3.58 -12.10 4.62
C ARG A 278 -2.29 -11.31 4.89
N LYS A 279 -1.89 -10.46 3.93
CA LYS A 279 -0.61 -9.73 3.94
C LYS A 279 -0.30 -9.07 5.30
N PHE A 280 -1.25 -8.31 5.83
CA PHE A 280 -1.11 -7.57 7.08
C PHE A 280 -1.61 -8.30 8.31
N ASP A 281 -2.22 -9.48 8.16
CA ASP A 281 -2.47 -10.38 9.30
C ASP A 281 -1.16 -11.05 9.74
N LEU A 282 -0.30 -11.40 8.78
CA LEU A 282 0.97 -12.08 9.03
C LEU A 282 2.07 -11.12 9.48
N LYS A 283 2.14 -9.92 8.89
CA LYS A 283 3.19 -8.93 9.18
C LYS A 283 2.60 -7.52 9.24
N PRO A 284 2.74 -6.81 10.36
CA PRO A 284 2.33 -5.40 10.45
C PRO A 284 3.06 -4.53 9.43
N ILE A 285 2.41 -3.46 8.98
CA ILE A 285 3.00 -2.55 7.99
C ILE A 285 4.21 -1.81 8.57
N GLY A 286 5.30 -1.79 7.80
CA GLY A 286 6.56 -1.18 8.20
C GLY A 286 7.49 -2.07 9.02
N ILE A 287 7.20 -3.38 9.13
CA ILE A 287 8.11 -4.39 9.72
C ILE A 287 8.59 -5.34 8.60
N GLY A 288 9.90 -5.41 8.38
CA GLY A 288 10.54 -6.29 7.37
C GLY A 288 11.07 -5.56 6.13
N ASN A 289 11.52 -6.31 5.11
CA ASN A 289 12.09 -5.74 3.88
C ASN A 289 11.09 -4.78 3.20
N LEU A 290 11.51 -3.54 2.99
CA LEU A 290 10.71 -2.40 2.54
C LEU A 290 10.47 -2.35 1.02
N ASN A 291 10.57 -3.50 0.34
CA ASN A 291 10.46 -3.63 -1.12
C ASN A 291 9.09 -4.15 -1.55
#